data_AF-A0A0H4IEL7-F1
#
_entry.id   AF-A0A0H4IEL7-F1
#
_cell.length_a   1.000
_cell.length_b   1.000
_cell.length_c   1.000
_cell.angle_alpha   90.00
_cell.angle_beta   90.00
_cell.angle_gamma   90.00
#
_symmetry.space_group_name_H-M   'P 1'
#
loop_
_entity.id
_entity.type
_entity.pdbx_description
1 polymer ?
#
loop_
_entity_poly.entity_id
_entity_poly.type
_entity_poly.pdbx_seq_one_letter_code
_entity_poly.pdbx_strand_id
1 'polypeptide(L)'
;MSWFKVFSAVVVANIVSWIVVSILGWFIFFVVLDSFTESLIERLSKTDEVEFPAISVPSYSPRAVTQEEIEAKQKREKQLAAERRRATRGAEQRRSAIAGSKKMCEFWTSEYRKDGNPKSQAYKEMACLRYRNLLN
;
A
#
# COMPACT_ATOMS: atom_id res chain seq x y z
N MET A 1 12.46 -47.55 -12.99
CA MET A 1 12.48 -46.21 -13.61
C MET A 1 13.85 -45.60 -13.34
N SER A 2 14.62 -45.21 -14.37
CA SER A 2 16.00 -44.72 -14.18
C SER A 2 16.03 -43.48 -13.29
N TRP A 3 16.91 -43.44 -12.27
CA TRP A 3 17.07 -42.33 -11.34
C TRP A 3 17.31 -40.99 -12.04
N PHE A 4 18.02 -41.01 -13.18
CA PHE A 4 18.21 -39.86 -14.05
C PHE A 4 16.90 -39.29 -14.62
N LYS A 5 15.89 -40.12 -14.87
CA LYS A 5 14.56 -39.65 -15.32
C LYS A 5 13.84 -38.89 -14.22
N VAL A 6 13.99 -39.30 -12.97
CA VAL A 6 13.39 -38.62 -11.82
C VAL A 6 14.11 -37.29 -11.56
N PHE A 7 15.44 -37.27 -11.56
CA PHE A 7 16.22 -36.05 -11.38
C PHE A 7 15.96 -35.03 -12.51
N SER A 8 15.98 -35.48 -13.77
CA SER A 8 15.68 -34.63 -14.93
C SER A 8 14.27 -34.06 -14.85
N ALA A 9 13.27 -34.86 -14.46
CA ALA A 9 11.90 -34.38 -14.31
C ALA A 9 11.77 -33.29 -13.23
N VAL A 10 12.45 -33.44 -12.09
CA VAL A 10 12.43 -32.43 -11.02
C VAL A 10 13.11 -31.14 -11.46
N VAL A 11 14.25 -31.22 -12.16
CA VAL A 11 14.94 -30.05 -12.70
C VAL A 11 14.08 -29.32 -13.74
N VAL A 12 13.49 -30.07 -14.68
CA VAL A 12 12.59 -29.50 -15.70
C VAL A 12 11.37 -28.86 -15.06
N ALA A 13 10.74 -29.51 -14.08
CA ALA A 13 9.59 -28.94 -13.37
C ALA A 13 9.95 -27.64 -12.64
N ASN A 14 11.14 -27.55 -12.06
CA ASN A 14 11.60 -26.32 -11.40
C ASN A 14 11.83 -25.19 -12.40
N ILE A 15 12.46 -25.47 -13.54
CA ILE A 15 12.66 -24.49 -14.61
C ILE A 15 11.31 -24.00 -15.16
N VAL A 16 10.38 -24.93 -15.43
CA VAL A 16 9.04 -24.60 -15.92
C VAL A 16 8.27 -23.75 -14.89
N SER A 17 8.38 -24.07 -13.60
CA SER A 17 7.79 -23.26 -12.53
C SER A 17 8.31 -21.82 -12.55
N TRP A 18 9.62 -21.62 -12.68
CA TRP A 18 10.22 -20.30 -12.79
C TRP A 18 9.73 -19.52 -14.02
N ILE A 19 9.58 -20.19 -15.16
CA ILE A 19 9.06 -19.59 -16.39
C ILE A 19 7.61 -19.13 -16.18
N VAL A 20 6.76 -19.97 -15.60
CA VAL A 20 5.36 -19.62 -15.33
C VAL A 20 5.25 -18.44 -14.37
N VAL A 21 6.02 -18.44 -13.27
CA VAL A 21 6.07 -17.32 -12.32
C VAL A 21 6.54 -16.03 -13.01
N SER A 22 7.53 -16.12 -13.90
CA SER A 22 8.04 -14.97 -14.65
C SER A 22 6.99 -14.42 -15.62
N ILE A 23 6.26 -15.28 -16.34
CA ILE A 23 5.19 -14.86 -17.26
C ILE A 23 4.04 -14.22 -16.50
N LEU A 24 3.61 -14.81 -15.38
CA LEU A 24 2.55 -14.24 -14.55
C LEU A 24 2.97 -12.89 -13.94
N GLY A 25 4.20 -12.80 -13.44
CA GLY A 25 4.78 -11.55 -12.95
C GLY A 25 4.83 -10.47 -14.02
N TRP A 26 5.25 -10.82 -15.24
CA TRP A 26 5.25 -9.92 -16.39
C TRP A 26 3.85 -9.43 -16.74
N PHE A 27 2.86 -10.32 -16.78
CA PHE A 27 1.47 -9.96 -17.08
C PHE A 27 0.88 -9.00 -16.04
N ILE A 28 1.09 -9.29 -14.75
CA ILE A 28 0.63 -8.43 -13.66
C ILE A 28 1.32 -7.06 -13.74
N PHE A 29 2.64 -7.06 -13.97
CA PHE A 29 3.41 -5.83 -14.12
C PHE A 29 2.94 -4.97 -15.29
N PHE A 30 2.65 -5.59 -16.44
CA PHE A 30 2.17 -4.88 -17.63
C PHE A 30 0.79 -4.25 -17.38
N VAL A 31 -0.17 -5.01 -16.83
CA VAL A 31 -1.52 -4.50 -16.53
C VAL A 31 -1.48 -3.38 -15.49
N VAL A 32 -0.65 -3.53 -14.46
CA VAL A 32 -0.50 -2.52 -13.42
C VAL A 32 0.17 -1.27 -13.98
N LEU A 33 1.31 -1.40 -14.66
CA LEU A 33 2.02 -0.26 -15.22
C LEU A 33 1.16 0.53 -16.20
N ASP A 34 0.40 -0.12 -17.09
CA ASP A 34 -0.43 0.54 -18.10
C ASP A 34 -1.41 1.54 -17.43
N SER A 35 -2.06 1.11 -16.35
CA SER A 35 -2.97 1.96 -15.55
C SER A 35 -2.25 3.10 -14.80
N PHE A 36 -1.00 2.91 -14.41
CA PHE A 36 -0.19 3.95 -13.77
C PHE A 36 0.39 4.94 -14.79
N THR A 37 0.74 4.50 -16.00
CA THR A 37 1.26 5.38 -17.05
C THR A 37 0.23 6.39 -17.50
N GLU A 38 -1.03 6.00 -17.74
CA GLU A 38 -2.07 6.95 -18.15
C GLU A 38 -2.33 8.02 -17.08
N SER A 39 -2.43 7.61 -15.81
CA SER A 39 -2.67 8.54 -14.69
C SER A 39 -1.50 9.45 -14.37
N LEU A 40 -0.26 9.02 -14.63
CA LEU A 40 0.94 9.86 -14.51
C LEU A 40 1.08 10.81 -15.69
N ILE A 41 0.83 10.34 -16.91
CA ILE A 41 0.89 11.16 -18.13
C ILE A 41 -0.20 12.23 -18.09
N GLU A 42 -1.43 11.91 -17.68
CA GLU A 42 -2.52 12.88 -17.53
C GLU A 42 -2.21 13.96 -16.48
N ARG A 43 -1.54 13.59 -15.39
CA ARG A 43 -1.12 14.56 -14.36
C ARG A 43 0.04 15.44 -14.80
N LEU A 44 0.96 14.91 -15.63
CA LEU A 44 2.02 15.72 -16.20
C LEU A 44 1.50 16.65 -17.30
N SER A 45 0.59 16.17 -18.17
CA SER A 45 0.06 16.95 -19.29
C SER A 45 -0.92 18.05 -18.88
N LYS A 46 -1.57 17.94 -17.70
CA LYS A 46 -2.40 19.02 -17.11
C LYS A 46 -1.59 20.18 -16.49
N THR A 47 -0.27 20.25 -16.69
CA THR A 47 0.60 21.32 -16.17
C THR A 47 0.87 22.43 -17.21
N ASP A 48 0.00 22.61 -18.20
CA ASP A 48 -0.07 23.79 -19.07
C ASP A 48 -1.58 24.00 -19.34
N GLU A 49 -2.25 25.08 -18.97
CA GLU A 49 -1.94 26.49 -19.22
C GLU A 49 -2.31 27.33 -17.98
N VAL A 50 -1.33 28.04 -17.42
CA VAL A 50 -1.62 29.14 -16.48
C VAL A 50 -1.53 30.43 -17.28
N GLU A 51 -2.66 30.90 -17.82
CA GLU A 51 -2.78 32.25 -18.34
C GLU A 51 -2.77 33.22 -17.15
N PHE A 52 -1.61 33.80 -16.88
CA PHE A 52 -1.45 34.79 -15.81
C PHE A 52 -2.09 36.12 -16.26
N PRO A 53 -3.07 36.67 -15.52
CA PRO A 53 -3.56 38.00 -15.81
C PRO A 53 -2.41 39.01 -15.66
N ALA A 54 -2.32 39.96 -16.61
CA ALA A 54 -1.34 41.04 -16.56
C ALA A 54 -1.65 41.97 -15.37
N ILE A 55 -1.08 41.66 -14.21
CA ILE A 55 -1.17 42.49 -13.01
C ILE A 55 -0.21 43.67 -13.20
N SER A 56 -0.78 44.88 -13.33
CA SER A 56 -0.04 46.14 -13.22
C SER A 56 0.43 46.33 -11.78
N VAL A 57 1.72 46.07 -11.53
CA VAL A 57 2.33 46.16 -10.20
C VAL A 57 2.90 47.57 -9.99
N PRO A 58 2.56 48.31 -8.91
CA PRO A 58 3.41 49.41 -8.46
C PRO A 58 4.74 48.82 -7.99
N SER A 59 5.87 49.47 -8.29
CA SER A 59 7.23 48.95 -8.04
C SER A 59 7.54 48.81 -6.55
N TYR A 60 7.00 47.78 -5.91
CA TYR A 60 7.47 47.28 -4.65
C TYR A 60 8.46 46.17 -4.97
N SER A 61 9.75 46.49 -4.96
CA SER A 61 10.82 45.49 -5.11
C SER A 61 10.69 44.47 -3.97
N PRO A 62 10.28 43.22 -4.23
CA PRO A 62 10.32 42.20 -3.19
C PRO A 62 11.78 42.01 -2.81
N ARG A 63 12.09 41.95 -1.51
CA ARG A 63 13.42 41.58 -1.04
C ARG A 63 13.78 40.25 -1.71
N ALA A 64 14.88 40.19 -2.45
CA ALA A 64 15.30 38.97 -3.14
C ALA A 64 15.31 37.83 -2.12
N VAL A 65 14.45 36.83 -2.33
CA VAL A 65 14.30 35.69 -1.43
C VAL A 65 15.66 35.01 -1.36
N THR A 66 16.30 35.07 -0.19
CA THR A 66 17.62 34.47 -0.02
C THR A 66 17.50 32.95 -0.16
N GLN A 67 18.55 32.30 -0.65
CA GLN A 67 18.58 30.86 -0.87
C GLN A 67 18.26 30.09 0.43
N GLU A 68 18.65 30.64 1.58
CA GLU A 68 18.31 30.14 2.91
C GLU A 68 16.81 30.16 3.23
N GLU A 69 16.07 31.19 2.76
CA GLU A 69 14.62 31.28 2.99
C GLU A 69 13.84 30.25 2.14
N ILE A 70 14.34 29.94 0.94
CA ILE A 70 13.79 28.88 0.08
C ILE A 70 14.01 27.51 0.74
N GLU A 71 15.21 27.24 1.23
CA GLU A 71 15.52 25.99 1.94
C GLU A 71 14.71 25.83 3.24
N ALA A 72 14.53 26.92 3.99
CA ALA A 72 13.72 26.93 5.21
C ALA A 72 12.24 26.60 4.90
N LYS A 73 11.67 27.17 3.84
CA LYS A 73 10.30 26.86 3.39
C LYS A 73 10.17 25.40 2.95
N GLN A 74 11.11 24.89 2.15
CA GLN A 74 11.10 23.48 1.71
C GLN A 74 11.22 22.50 2.88
N LYS A 75 12.06 22.79 3.88
CA LYS A 75 12.16 21.96 5.09
C LYS A 75 10.85 21.93 5.87
N ARG A 76 10.19 23.09 6.01
CA ARG A 76 8.91 23.20 6.70
C ARG A 76 7.80 22.43 5.99
N GLU A 77 7.72 22.53 4.67
CA GLU A 77 6.76 21.76 3.86
C GLU A 77 7.00 20.24 3.95
N LYS A 78 8.25 19.80 3.89
CA LYS A 78 8.60 18.37 4.05
C LYS A 78 8.19 17.84 5.43
N GLN A 79 8.37 18.64 6.49
CA GLN A 79 7.94 18.28 7.84
C GLN A 79 6.42 18.16 7.94
N LEU A 80 5.67 19.15 7.44
CA LEU A 80 4.21 19.14 7.39
C LEU A 80 3.66 17.96 6.58
N ALA A 81 4.28 17.65 5.43
CA ALA A 81 3.91 16.50 4.61
C ALA A 81 4.18 15.16 5.31
N ALA A 82 5.30 15.04 6.02
CA ALA A 82 5.63 13.85 6.80
C ALA A 82 4.65 13.65 7.97
N GLU A 83 4.26 14.72 8.64
CA GLU A 83 3.30 14.70 9.75
C GLU A 83 1.90 14.28 9.27
N ARG A 84 1.42 14.84 8.16
CA ARG A 84 0.16 14.42 7.52
C ARG A 84 0.17 12.93 7.16
N ARG A 85 1.27 12.42 6.60
CA ARG A 85 1.43 10.99 6.28
C ARG A 85 1.40 10.10 7.52
N ARG A 86 1.94 10.56 8.66
CA ARG A 86 1.88 9.81 9.92
C ARG A 86 0.46 9.76 10.48
N ALA A 87 -0.27 10.88 10.41
CA ALA A 87 -1.65 10.96 10.85
C ALA A 87 -2.57 10.03 10.03
N THR A 88 -2.42 10.00 8.70
CA THR A 88 -3.23 9.12 7.83
C THR A 88 -2.91 7.65 8.04
N ARG A 89 -1.61 7.29 8.12
CA ARG A 89 -1.19 5.90 8.38
C ARG A 89 -1.70 5.37 9.72
N GLY A 90 -1.74 6.20 10.76
CA GLY A 90 -2.25 5.78 12.07
C GLY A 90 -3.73 5.38 12.02
N ALA A 91 -4.56 6.16 11.33
CA ALA A 91 -5.98 5.84 11.16
C ALA A 91 -6.19 4.59 10.29
N GLU A 92 -5.41 4.45 9.22
CA GLU A 92 -5.48 3.30 8.31
C GLU A 92 -5.01 2.00 8.97
N GLN A 93 -3.93 2.05 9.74
CA GLN A 93 -3.45 0.91 10.54
C GLN A 93 -4.46 0.47 11.59
N ARG A 94 -5.14 1.41 12.27
CA ARG A 94 -6.21 1.06 13.22
C ARG A 94 -7.37 0.37 12.52
N ARG A 95 -7.81 0.90 11.37
CA ARG A 95 -8.89 0.29 10.56
C ARG A 95 -8.52 -1.10 10.07
N SER A 96 -7.30 -1.30 9.57
CA SER A 96 -6.85 -2.60 9.10
C SER A 96 -6.71 -3.62 10.24
N ALA A 97 -6.24 -3.19 11.41
CA ALA A 97 -6.18 -4.03 12.61
C ALA A 97 -7.58 -4.47 13.08
N ILE A 98 -8.55 -3.56 13.11
CA ILE A 98 -9.96 -3.86 13.43
C ILE A 98 -10.54 -4.85 12.42
N ALA A 99 -10.37 -4.61 11.12
CA ALA A 99 -10.89 -5.47 10.07
C ALA A 99 -10.28 -6.89 10.11
N GLY A 100 -8.96 -6.99 10.31
CA GLY A 100 -8.27 -8.28 10.46
C GLY A 100 -8.74 -9.04 11.70
N SER A 101 -8.87 -8.33 12.83
CA SER A 101 -9.37 -8.91 14.08
C SER A 101 -10.81 -9.40 13.97
N LYS A 102 -11.67 -8.69 13.22
CA LYS A 102 -13.05 -9.11 12.95
C LYS A 102 -13.09 -10.44 12.20
N LYS A 103 -12.33 -10.55 11.10
CA LYS A 103 -12.24 -11.77 10.29
C LYS A 103 -11.77 -12.97 11.12
N MET A 104 -10.83 -12.77 12.03
CA MET A 104 -10.34 -13.82 12.93
C MET A 104 -11.42 -14.29 13.92
N CYS A 105 -12.17 -13.37 14.51
CA CYS A 105 -13.29 -13.71 15.39
C CYS A 105 -14.38 -14.50 14.62
N GLU A 106 -14.72 -14.06 13.40
CA GLU A 106 -15.69 -14.76 12.55
C GLU A 106 -15.21 -16.16 12.15
N PHE A 107 -13.93 -16.29 11.74
CA PHE A 107 -13.32 -17.57 11.37
C PHE A 107 -13.40 -18.58 12.51
N TRP A 108 -12.90 -18.24 13.70
CA TRP A 108 -12.92 -19.14 14.85
C TRP A 108 -14.32 -19.41 15.38
N THR A 109 -15.25 -18.45 15.23
CA THR A 109 -16.66 -18.69 15.54
C THR A 109 -17.26 -19.73 14.60
N SER A 110 -16.93 -19.67 13.30
CA SER A 110 -17.38 -20.64 12.32
C SER A 110 -16.77 -22.03 12.56
N GLU A 111 -15.50 -22.08 12.95
CA GLU A 111 -14.78 -23.32 13.20
C GLU A 111 -15.33 -24.02 14.45
N TYR A 112 -15.50 -23.28 15.55
CA TYR A 112 -16.14 -23.79 16.76
C TYR A 112 -17.56 -24.32 16.51
N ARG A 113 -18.31 -23.70 15.60
CA ARG A 113 -19.66 -24.16 15.24
C ARG A 113 -19.62 -25.50 14.50
N LYS A 114 -18.55 -25.79 13.76
CA LYS A 114 -18.39 -27.05 13.02
C LYS A 114 -17.86 -28.18 13.92
N ASP A 115 -16.83 -27.88 14.72
CA ASP A 115 -16.09 -28.91 15.47
C ASP A 115 -16.55 -29.08 16.92
N GLY A 116 -17.21 -28.08 17.51
CA GLY A 116 -17.64 -28.08 18.91
C GLY A 116 -16.50 -28.22 19.92
N ASN A 117 -15.24 -28.04 19.50
CA ASN A 117 -14.08 -28.41 20.30
C ASN A 117 -13.76 -27.32 21.35
N PRO A 118 -13.49 -27.68 22.63
CA PRO A 118 -13.09 -26.72 23.66
C PRO A 118 -11.82 -25.91 23.31
N LYS A 119 -10.90 -26.47 22.51
CA LYS A 119 -9.73 -25.71 22.01
C LYS A 119 -10.15 -24.59 21.07
N SER A 120 -11.06 -24.88 20.14
CA SER A 120 -11.60 -23.91 19.18
C SER A 120 -12.44 -22.84 19.87
N GLN A 121 -13.10 -23.18 20.98
CA GLN A 121 -13.77 -22.21 21.85
C GLN A 121 -12.79 -21.18 22.42
N ALA A 122 -11.64 -21.62 22.96
CA ALA A 122 -10.64 -20.72 23.53
C ALA A 122 -10.07 -19.76 22.47
N TYR A 123 -9.80 -20.25 21.26
CA TYR A 123 -9.34 -19.40 20.15
C TYR A 123 -10.39 -18.40 19.68
N LYS A 124 -11.67 -18.82 19.62
CA LYS A 124 -12.80 -17.92 19.35
C LYS A 124 -12.85 -16.80 20.39
N GLU A 125 -12.82 -17.14 21.67
CA GLU A 125 -12.90 -16.16 22.76
C GLU A 125 -11.74 -15.17 22.73
N MET A 126 -10.49 -15.63 22.53
CA MET A 126 -9.35 -14.73 22.38
C MET A 126 -9.46 -13.81 21.17
N ALA A 127 -9.86 -14.34 20.00
CA ALA A 127 -9.98 -13.55 18.78
C ALA A 127 -11.07 -12.48 18.88
N CYS A 128 -12.21 -12.82 19.49
CA CYS A 128 -13.31 -11.88 19.68
C CYS A 128 -13.04 -10.87 20.80
N LEU A 129 -12.34 -11.26 21.86
CA LEU A 129 -11.88 -10.32 22.90
C LEU A 129 -10.90 -9.29 22.32
N ARG A 130 -9.95 -9.72 21.49
CA ARG A 130 -9.02 -8.82 20.79
C ARG A 130 -9.77 -7.82 19.90
N TYR A 131 -10.80 -8.27 19.18
CA TYR A 131 -11.63 -7.39 18.35
C TYR A 131 -12.36 -6.35 19.20
N ARG A 132 -12.97 -6.77 20.30
CA ARG A 132 -13.67 -5.87 21.23
C ARG A 132 -12.73 -4.84 21.84
N ASN A 133 -11.51 -5.23 22.21
CA ASN A 133 -10.50 -4.31 22.75
C ASN A 133 -10.00 -3.28 21.73
N LEU A 134 -10.12 -3.55 20.43
CA LEU A 134 -9.77 -2.59 19.38
C LEU A 134 -10.92 -1.63 19.04
N LEU A 135 -12.14 -1.91 19.52
CA LEU A 135 -13.33 -1.08 19.32
C LEU A 135 -13.58 -0.09 20.48
N ASN A 136 -13.10 -0.42 21.68
CA ASN A 136 -13.10 0.45 22.85
C ASN A 136 -11.90 1.41 22.82
#